data_AF-A0A2T4USQ7-F1
#
_entry.id   AF-A0A2T4USQ7-F1
#
_cell.length_a   1.000
_cell.length_b   1.000
_cell.length_c   1.000
_cell.angle_alpha   90.00
_cell.angle_beta   90.00
_cell.angle_gamma   90.00
#
_symmetry.space_group_name_H-M   'P 1'
#
loop_
_entity.id
_entity.type
_entity.pdbx_description
1 polymer ?
#
loop_
_entity_poly.entity_id
_entity_poly.type
_entity_poly.pdbx_seq_one_letter_code
_entity_poly.pdbx_strand_id
1 'polypeptide(L)' 'MQSSTTRIAPIETYADDDGWHNRIADARVPLTHHSDRDEAEREGAAMARQRGGGHVVHD' A
#
# COMPACT_ATOMS: atom_id res chain seq x y z
N MET A 1 -29.29 11.22 -7.65
CA MET A 1 -28.10 10.58 -8.25
C MET A 1 -27.31 10.00 -7.09
N GLN A 2 -27.37 8.68 -6.87
CA GLN A 2 -26.48 8.05 -5.88
C GLN A 2 -25.09 8.01 -6.51
N SER A 3 -24.21 8.90 -6.07
CA SER A 3 -22.77 8.74 -6.33
C SER A 3 -22.34 7.52 -5.53
N SER A 4 -22.31 6.36 -6.16
CA SER A 4 -21.57 5.21 -5.66
C SER A 4 -20.10 5.64 -5.59
N THR A 5 -19.68 6.11 -4.42
CA THR A 5 -18.27 6.43 -4.17
C THR A 5 -17.51 5.11 -4.24
N THR A 6 -16.92 4.83 -5.40
CA THR A 6 -15.99 3.71 -5.56
C THR A 6 -14.86 3.90 -4.56
N ARG A 7 -14.86 3.11 -3.49
CA ARG A 7 -13.82 3.17 -2.48
C ARG A 7 -12.57 2.55 -3.06
N ILE A 8 -11.53 3.35 -3.22
CA ILE A 8 -10.23 2.88 -3.71
C ILE A 8 -9.55 2.17 -2.54
N ALA A 9 -9.25 0.88 -2.72
CA ALA A 9 -8.54 0.10 -1.73
C ALA A 9 -7.17 0.75 -1.43
N PRO A 10 -6.80 0.89 -0.14
CA PRO A 10 -5.56 1.53 0.25
C PRO A 10 -4.34 0.71 -0.19
N ILE A 11 -3.18 1.36 -0.19
CA ILE A 11 -1.89 0.66 -0.22
C ILE A 11 -1.49 0.34 1.22
N GLU A 12 -1.05 -0.87 1.44
CA GLU A 12 -0.53 -1.35 2.72
C GLU A 12 0.98 -1.52 2.59
N THR A 13 1.74 -0.97 3.55
CA THR A 13 3.14 -1.34 3.80
C THR A 13 3.16 -2.36 4.93
N TYR A 14 3.84 -3.48 4.75
CA TYR A 14 3.98 -4.51 5.79
C TYR A 14 5.36 -5.18 5.70
N ALA A 15 5.79 -5.80 6.79
CA ALA A 15 7.00 -6.61 6.84
C ALA A 15 6.67 -8.11 6.86
N ASP A 16 7.57 -8.91 6.28
CA ASP A 16 7.62 -10.36 6.47
C ASP A 16 9.10 -10.82 6.60
N ASP A 17 9.35 -12.13 6.55
CA ASP A 17 10.68 -12.71 6.70
C ASP A 17 11.67 -12.27 5.59
N ASP A 18 11.17 -11.82 4.44
CA ASP A 18 11.97 -11.43 3.27
C ASP A 18 12.21 -9.91 3.19
N GLY A 19 11.48 -9.10 3.98
CA GLY A 19 11.73 -7.66 4.10
C GLY A 19 10.44 -6.84 4.18
N TRP A 20 10.46 -5.65 3.58
CA TRP A 20 9.34 -4.71 3.54
C TRP A 20 8.67 -4.74 2.17
N HIS A 21 7.34 -4.67 2.18
CA HIS A 21 6.54 -4.83 0.98
C HIS A 21 5.43 -3.79 0.93
N ASN A 22 4.97 -3.46 -0.28
CA ASN A 22 3.71 -2.77 -0.47
C ASN A 22 2.71 -3.65 -1.20
N ARG A 23 1.43 -3.60 -0.84
CA ARG A 23 0.35 -4.25 -1.60
C ARG A 23 -0.90 -3.39 -1.63
N ILE A 24 -1.83 -3.70 -2.51
CA ILE A 24 -3.20 -3.21 -2.37
C ILE A 24 -3.83 -3.99 -1.19
N ALA A 25 -4.58 -3.33 -0.32
CA ALA A 25 -5.32 -4.03 0.72
C ALA A 25 -6.15 -5.19 0.14
N ASP A 26 -6.16 -6.30 0.87
CA ASP A 26 -6.77 -7.59 0.48
C ASP A 26 -6.11 -8.32 -0.71
N ALA A 27 -5.06 -7.74 -1.33
CA ALA A 27 -4.27 -8.45 -2.33
C ALA A 27 -3.33 -9.48 -1.68
N ARG A 28 -3.12 -10.60 -2.36
CA ARG A 28 -2.24 -11.68 -1.86
C ARG A 28 -0.78 -11.52 -2.30
N VAL A 29 -0.51 -10.62 -3.24
CA VAL A 29 0.80 -10.49 -3.89
C VAL A 29 1.33 -9.07 -3.65
N PRO A 30 2.59 -8.92 -3.23
CA PRO A 30 3.22 -7.61 -3.10
C PRO A 30 3.43 -6.97 -4.49
N LEU A 31 3.27 -5.66 -4.54
CA LEU A 31 3.61 -4.81 -5.69
C LEU A 31 5.11 -4.53 -5.75
N THR A 32 5.74 -4.44 -4.59
CA THR A 32 7.14 -4.03 -4.40
C THR A 32 7.76 -4.81 -3.25
N HIS A 33 9.10 -4.84 -3.23
CA HIS A 33 9.91 -5.42 -2.17
C HIS A 33 11.10 -4.50 -1.91
N HIS A 34 11.40 -4.31 -0.63
CA HIS A 34 12.35 -3.35 -0.11
C HIS A 34 13.11 -3.95 1.07
N SER A 35 14.41 -3.70 1.16
CA SER A 35 15.19 -4.06 2.35
C SER A 35 15.02 -3.06 3.50
N ASP A 36 14.45 -1.88 3.21
CA ASP A 36 14.37 -0.74 4.12
C ASP A 36 12.91 -0.29 4.31
N ARG A 37 12.55 -0.01 5.57
CA ARG A 37 11.19 0.41 5.96
C ARG A 37 10.84 1.79 5.40
N ASP A 38 11.75 2.75 5.52
CA ASP A 38 11.50 4.14 5.14
C ASP A 38 11.32 4.25 3.62
N GLU A 39 12.06 3.44 2.85
CA GLU A 39 11.86 3.28 1.42
C GLU A 39 10.47 2.71 1.09
N ALA A 40 10.09 1.61 1.74
CA ALA A 40 8.77 1.00 1.53
C ALA A 40 7.61 1.92 1.93
N GLU A 41 7.73 2.69 3.01
CA GLU A 41 6.72 3.67 3.41
C GLU A 41 6.61 4.82 2.40
N ARG A 42 7.75 5.37 1.96
CA ARG A 42 7.79 6.45 0.97
C ARG A 42 7.16 6.04 -0.36
N GLU A 43 7.49 4.86 -0.86
CA GLU A 43 6.89 4.33 -2.09
C GLU A 43 5.41 3.99 -1.91
N GLY A 44 5.04 3.37 -0.78
CA GLY A 44 3.64 3.08 -0.44
C GLY A 44 2.76 4.33 -0.44
N ALA A 45 3.24 5.41 0.17
CA ALA A 45 2.56 6.71 0.19
C ALA A 45 2.45 7.31 -1.22
N ALA A 46 3.51 7.23 -2.03
CA ALA A 46 3.49 7.71 -3.40
C ALA A 46 2.49 6.94 -4.29
N MET A 47 2.40 5.61 -4.12
CA MET A 47 1.43 4.77 -4.82
C MET A 47 -0.01 5.07 -4.40
N ALA A 48 -0.27 5.23 -3.10
CA ALA A 48 -1.58 5.59 -2.58
C ALA A 48 -2.06 6.94 -3.16
N ARG A 49 -1.17 7.95 -3.19
CA ARG A 49 -1.46 9.26 -3.78
C ARG A 49 -1.81 9.19 -5.25
N GLN A 50 -1.06 8.42 -6.05
CA GLN A 50 -1.33 8.24 -7.47
C GLN A 50 -2.68 7.55 -7.74
N ARG A 51 -3.08 6.64 -6.86
CA ARG A 51 -4.37 5.96 -6.92
C ARG A 51 -5.52 6.81 -6.40
N GLY A 52 -5.26 7.90 -5.67
CA GLY A 52 -6.30 8.63 -4.93
C GLY A 52 -6.86 7.84 -3.74
N GLY A 53 -6.08 6.89 -3.19
CA GLY A 53 -6.43 6.05 -2.05
C GLY A 53 -5.66 6.42 -0.78
N GLY A 54 -5.91 5.66 0.29
CA GLY A 54 -5.15 5.77 1.54
C GLY A 54 -3.86 4.94 1.54
N HIS A 55 -2.98 5.24 2.50
CA HIS A 55 -1.79 4.45 2.81
C HIS A 55 -1.86 4.02 4.27
N VAL A 56 -1.60 2.75 4.54
CA VAL A 56 -1.59 2.15 5.89
C VAL A 56 -0.26 1.43 6.05
N VAL A 57 0.36 1.57 7.22
CA VAL A 57 1.57 0.83 7.58
C VAL A 57 1.20 -0.15 8.68
N HIS A 58 1.64 -1.40 8.54
CA HIS A 58 1.48 -2.47 9.52
C HIS A 58 2.84 -2.77 10.16
N ASP A 59 2.88 -2.69 11.48
CA ASP A 59 4.00 -3.05 12.36
C ASP A 59 3.99 -4.54 12.78
#